data_AF-A0A9P7C0W2-F1
#
_entry.id   AF-A0A9P7C0W2-F1
#
_cell.length_a   1.000
_cell.length_b   1.000
_cell.length_c   1.000
_cell.angle_alpha   90.00
_cell.angle_beta   90.00
_cell.angle_gamma   90.00
#
_symmetry.space_group_name_H-M   'P 1'
#
loop_
_entity.id
_entity.type
_entity.pdbx_description
1 polymer ?
#
loop_
_entity_poly.entity_id
_entity_poly.type
_entity_poly.pdbx_seq_one_letter_code
_entity_poly.pdbx_strand_id
1 'polypeptide(L)'
;MLAEGVLLTVLIIAGNTLLRPLVNAINRIPINEAATEATYEVRLSVDAEAVPRVRERLVDALEAAQYPVGDVQVVEHADAPTDVIAVLVSTAVSADELDVVLARMEHVPGVLHATWEVSTRD
;
A
#
# COMPACT_ATOMS: atom_id res chain seq x y z
N MET A 1 -34.13 15.81 -41.11
CA MET A 1 -33.60 14.73 -41.97
C MET A 1 -32.08 14.62 -41.87
N LEU A 2 -31.26 15.54 -42.43
CA LEU A 2 -29.79 15.45 -42.33
C LEU A 2 -29.21 15.80 -40.94
N ALA A 3 -29.74 16.84 -40.28
CA ALA A 3 -29.25 17.27 -38.95
C ALA A 3 -29.48 16.20 -37.86
N GLU A 4 -30.56 15.43 -38.00
CA GLU A 4 -30.96 14.39 -37.05
C GLU A 4 -30.08 13.14 -37.16
N GLY A 5 -29.69 12.76 -38.38
CA GLY A 5 -28.75 11.64 -38.60
C GLY A 5 -27.33 11.96 -38.13
N VAL A 6 -26.87 13.21 -38.29
CA VAL A 6 -25.55 13.64 -37.80
C VAL A 6 -25.50 13.63 -36.27
N LEU A 7 -26.56 14.10 -35.61
CA LEU A 7 -26.65 14.12 -34.15
C LEU A 7 -26.58 12.70 -33.58
N LEU A 8 -27.31 11.76 -34.18
CA LEU A 8 -27.30 10.36 -33.75
C LEU A 8 -25.92 9.71 -33.92
N THR A 9 -25.22 10.03 -35.01
CA THR A 9 -23.86 9.52 -35.29
C THR A 9 -22.84 10.04 -34.28
N VAL A 10 -22.89 11.33 -33.95
CA VAL A 10 -22.02 11.95 -32.93
C VAL A 10 -22.27 11.33 -31.55
N LEU A 11 -23.52 11.05 -31.20
CA LEU A 11 -23.87 10.48 -29.91
C LEU A 11 -23.37 9.03 -29.75
N ILE A 12 -23.43 8.23 -30.83
CA ILE A 12 -22.88 6.86 -30.87
C ILE A 12 -21.34 6.88 -30.80
N ILE A 13 -20.68 7.76 -31.57
CA ILE A 13 -19.21 7.90 -31.53
C ILE A 13 -18.76 8.41 -30.16
N ALA A 14 -19.46 9.38 -29.57
CA ALA A 14 -19.16 9.91 -28.24
C ALA A 14 -19.29 8.83 -27.18
N GLY A 15 -20.37 8.04 -27.19
CA GLY A 15 -20.51 6.88 -26.29
C GLY A 15 -19.31 5.93 -26.41
N ASN A 16 -18.98 5.47 -27.61
CA ASN A 16 -17.86 4.56 -27.83
C ASN A 16 -16.47 5.17 -27.53
N THR A 17 -16.32 6.49 -27.68
CA THR A 17 -15.05 7.20 -27.46
C THR A 17 -14.86 7.61 -26.00
N LEU A 18 -15.94 7.93 -25.26
CA LEU A 18 -15.94 8.25 -23.83
C LEU A 18 -15.98 6.99 -22.95
N LEU A 19 -16.45 5.85 -23.46
CA LEU A 19 -16.31 4.57 -22.78
C LEU A 19 -14.83 4.16 -22.65
N ARG A 20 -13.96 4.53 -23.61
CA ARG A 20 -12.52 4.23 -23.56
C ARG A 20 -11.78 4.87 -22.36
N PRO A 21 -11.86 6.18 -22.08
CA PRO A 21 -11.22 6.77 -20.91
C PRO A 21 -11.86 6.31 -19.59
N LEU A 22 -13.16 5.99 -19.57
CA LEU A 22 -13.85 5.52 -18.37
C LEU A 22 -13.44 4.08 -18.03
N VAL A 23 -13.34 3.21 -19.04
CA VAL A 23 -12.73 1.88 -18.91
C VAL A 23 -11.24 1.99 -18.57
N ASN A 24 -10.49 2.91 -19.17
CA ASN A 24 -9.08 3.11 -18.82
C ASN A 24 -8.89 3.68 -17.41
N ALA A 25 -9.83 4.46 -16.87
CA ALA A 25 -9.80 4.96 -15.50
C ALA A 25 -10.14 3.86 -14.48
N ILE A 26 -11.11 2.99 -14.80
CA ILE A 26 -11.42 1.80 -14.00
C ILE A 26 -10.27 0.78 -14.07
N ASN A 27 -9.74 0.48 -15.26
CA ASN A 27 -8.59 -0.41 -15.46
C ASN A 27 -7.26 0.17 -14.94
N ARG A 28 -7.25 1.45 -14.52
CA ARG A 28 -6.11 2.04 -13.80
C ARG A 28 -6.14 1.78 -12.30
N ILE A 29 -7.21 1.16 -11.80
CA ILE A 29 -7.15 0.43 -10.54
C ILE A 29 -6.41 -0.85 -10.90
N PRO A 30 -5.17 -1.08 -10.43
CA PRO A 30 -4.50 -2.33 -10.67
C PRO A 30 -5.33 -3.43 -10.01
N ILE A 31 -6.17 -4.12 -10.79
CA ILE A 31 -6.69 -5.42 -10.44
C ILE A 31 -5.52 -6.36 -10.62
N ASN A 32 -4.61 -6.36 -9.65
CA ASN A 32 -3.66 -7.43 -9.52
C ASN A 32 -4.48 -8.68 -9.19
N GLU A 33 -4.56 -9.60 -10.13
CA GLU A 33 -5.14 -10.95 -9.94
C GLU A 33 -4.40 -11.74 -8.83
N ALA A 34 -3.34 -11.16 -8.24
CA ALA A 34 -2.65 -11.59 -7.01
C ALA A 34 -3.24 -11.01 -5.70
N ALA A 35 -4.26 -10.15 -5.75
CA ALA A 35 -4.87 -9.51 -4.56
C ALA A 35 -5.59 -10.49 -3.62
N THR A 36 -5.66 -11.78 -3.96
CA THR A 36 -6.20 -12.81 -3.09
C THR A 36 -5.15 -13.43 -2.16
N GLU A 37 -3.85 -13.29 -2.45
CA GLU A 37 -2.76 -13.93 -1.66
C GLU A 37 -1.58 -13.00 -1.31
N ALA A 38 -1.49 -11.80 -1.87
CA ALA A 38 -0.42 -10.85 -1.54
C ALA A 38 -0.63 -10.27 -0.13
N THR A 39 0.22 -10.68 0.81
CA THR A 39 0.31 -10.09 2.16
C THR A 39 1.37 -8.99 2.14
N TYR A 40 1.03 -7.81 2.63
CA TYR A 40 2.00 -6.71 2.67
C TYR A 40 2.57 -6.58 4.08
N GLU A 41 3.90 -6.48 4.15
CA GLU A 41 4.63 -6.44 5.41
C GLU A 41 5.55 -5.23 5.45
N VAL A 42 5.53 -4.50 6.57
CA VAL A 42 6.44 -3.39 6.85
C VAL A 42 7.45 -3.88 7.88
N ARG A 43 8.73 -3.85 7.54
CA ARG A 43 9.83 -4.32 8.39
C ARG A 43 10.68 -3.13 8.83
N LEU A 44 10.86 -3.01 10.15
CA LEU A 44 11.77 -2.04 10.77
C LEU A 44 12.86 -2.79 11.53
N SER A 45 14.12 -2.49 11.26
CA SER A 45 15.22 -2.92 12.13
C SER A 45 15.45 -1.86 13.19
N VAL A 46 15.37 -2.25 14.46
CA VAL A 46 15.37 -1.36 15.62
C VAL A 46 16.30 -1.84 16.72
N ASP A 47 16.79 -0.90 17.52
CA ASP A 47 17.47 -1.24 18.77
C ASP A 47 16.50 -1.94 19.73
N ALA A 48 16.94 -3.00 20.40
CA ALA A 48 16.10 -3.83 21.28
C ALA A 48 15.40 -3.00 22.37
N GLU A 49 16.08 -1.97 22.90
CA GLU A 49 15.52 -1.06 23.93
C GLU A 49 14.41 -0.16 23.39
N ALA A 50 14.40 0.11 22.09
CA ALA A 50 13.44 0.98 21.42
C ALA A 50 12.21 0.24 20.89
N VAL A 51 12.23 -1.09 20.83
CA VAL A 51 11.18 -1.95 20.25
C VAL A 51 9.77 -1.58 20.74
N PRO A 52 9.48 -1.46 22.05
CA PRO A 52 8.11 -1.18 22.50
C PRO A 52 7.59 0.16 21.98
N ARG A 53 8.45 1.18 21.98
CA ARG A 53 8.13 2.53 21.53
C ARG A 53 7.96 2.59 20.02
N VAL A 54 8.87 1.97 19.27
CA VAL A 54 8.80 1.96 17.81
C VAL A 54 7.59 1.18 17.34
N ARG A 55 7.27 0.05 17.97
CA ARG A 55 6.09 -0.76 17.67
C ARG A 55 4.81 0.07 17.75
N GLU A 56 4.59 0.80 18.84
CA GLU A 56 3.42 1.68 18.98
C GLU A 56 3.39 2.75 17.90
N ARG A 57 4.53 3.41 17.64
CA ARG A 57 4.62 4.45 16.60
C ARG A 57 4.38 3.92 15.18
N LEU A 58 4.82 2.69 14.91
CA LEU A 58 4.59 2.05 13.62
C LEU A 58 3.10 1.84 13.39
N VAL A 59 2.39 1.30 14.38
CA VAL A 59 0.93 1.09 14.30
C VAL A 59 0.22 2.42 14.10
N ASP A 60 0.51 3.43 14.92
CA ASP A 60 -0.09 4.76 14.80
C ASP A 60 0.15 5.38 13.41
N ALA A 61 1.36 5.27 12.88
CA ALA A 61 1.73 5.84 11.59
C ALA A 61 1.01 5.15 10.42
N LEU A 62 0.87 3.83 10.49
CA LEU A 62 0.17 3.04 9.49
C LEU A 62 -1.35 3.29 9.55
N GLU A 63 -1.93 3.32 10.74
CA GLU A 63 -3.36 3.65 10.92
C GLU A 63 -3.68 5.07 10.44
N ALA A 64 -2.83 6.05 10.73
CA ALA A 64 -2.98 7.42 10.24
C ALA A 64 -2.90 7.51 8.69
N ALA A 65 -2.21 6.56 8.06
CA ALA A 65 -2.14 6.42 6.61
C ALA A 65 -3.25 5.51 6.03
N GLN A 66 -4.23 5.09 6.84
CA GLN A 66 -5.31 4.17 6.46
C GLN A 66 -4.84 2.76 6.07
N TYR A 67 -3.72 2.33 6.63
CA TYR A 67 -3.18 0.98 6.51
C TYR A 67 -3.35 0.22 7.83
N PRO A 68 -4.53 -0.39 8.09
CA PRO A 68 -4.76 -1.13 9.32
C PRO A 68 -3.80 -2.30 9.44
N VAL A 69 -3.19 -2.42 10.63
CA VAL A 69 -2.25 -3.48 10.97
C VAL A 69 -3.01 -4.67 11.53
N GLY A 70 -2.82 -5.85 10.92
CA GLY A 70 -3.47 -7.09 11.34
C GLY A 70 -2.66 -7.83 12.40
N ASP A 71 -1.34 -7.82 12.27
CA ASP A 71 -0.43 -8.47 13.20
C ASP A 71 0.90 -7.70 13.28
N VAL A 72 1.57 -7.77 14.44
CA VAL A 72 2.92 -7.22 14.61
C VAL A 72 3.79 -8.27 15.26
N GLN A 73 4.81 -8.70 14.53
CA GLN A 73 5.79 -9.69 14.95
C GLN A 73 7.09 -8.98 15.33
N VAL A 74 7.75 -9.49 16.37
CA VAL A 74 9.05 -9.01 16.83
C VAL A 74 10.01 -10.17 16.71
N VAL A 75 11.07 -10.01 15.92
CA VAL A 75 12.10 -11.02 15.69
C VAL A 75 13.40 -10.53 16.30
N GLU A 76 13.79 -11.15 17.40
CA GLU A 76 15.04 -10.84 18.09
C GLU A 76 16.20 -11.62 17.45
N HIS A 77 17.33 -10.94 17.27
CA HIS A 77 18.57 -11.53 16.79
C HIS A 77 19.65 -11.42 17.87
N ALA A 78 20.48 -12.46 18.03
CA ALA A 78 21.47 -12.52 19.12
C ALA A 78 22.58 -11.46 19.00
N ASP A 79 23.01 -11.14 17.78
CA ASP A 79 24.09 -10.19 17.49
C ASP A 79 23.67 -9.13 16.45
N ALA A 80 22.35 -8.91 16.30
CA ALA A 80 21.80 -7.99 15.30
C ALA A 80 20.64 -7.19 15.89
N PRO A 81 20.25 -6.07 15.24
CA PRO A 81 19.05 -5.33 15.60
C PRO A 81 17.81 -6.22 15.63
N THR A 82 16.86 -5.87 16.50
CA THR A 82 15.57 -6.53 16.56
C THR A 82 14.73 -6.06 15.37
N ASP A 83 14.10 -6.98 14.66
CA ASP A 83 13.16 -6.62 13.59
C ASP A 83 11.75 -6.53 14.15
N VAL A 84 11.04 -5.47 13.79
CA VAL A 84 9.60 -5.28 14.04
C VAL A 84 8.90 -5.35 12.68
N ILE A 85 8.05 -6.35 12.50
CA ILE A 85 7.36 -6.64 11.25
C ILE A 85 5.86 -6.41 11.47
N ALA A 86 5.27 -5.45 10.76
CA ALA A 86 3.84 -5.19 10.77
C ALA A 86 3.20 -5.76 9.51
N VAL A 87 2.25 -6.67 9.70
CA VAL A 87 1.46 -7.28 8.62
C VAL A 87 0.21 -6.44 8.40
N LEU A 88 0.01 -5.97 7.17
CA LEU A 88 -1.13 -5.13 6.82
C LEU A 88 -2.35 -5.97 6.45
N VAL A 89 -3.54 -5.51 6.83
CA VAL A 89 -4.82 -6.11 6.41
C VAL A 89 -5.19 -5.69 4.98
N SER A 90 -4.63 -4.58 4.50
CA SER A 90 -4.95 -4.03 3.18
C SER A 90 -4.54 -4.98 2.05
N THR A 91 -5.49 -5.26 1.15
CA THR A 91 -5.28 -6.11 -0.04
C THR A 91 -4.69 -5.33 -1.22
N ALA A 92 -4.60 -4.00 -1.09
CA ALA A 92 -3.96 -3.12 -2.04
C ALA A 92 -3.27 -1.97 -1.27
N VAL A 93 -2.07 -1.62 -1.70
CA VAL A 93 -1.23 -0.61 -1.04
C VAL A 93 -0.60 0.29 -2.09
N SER A 94 -0.49 1.58 -1.76
CA SER A 94 0.24 2.54 -2.59
C SER A 94 1.70 2.59 -2.13
N ALA A 95 2.62 2.30 -3.05
CA ALA A 95 4.07 2.36 -2.78
C ALA A 95 4.49 3.75 -2.26
N ASP A 96 4.04 4.82 -2.91
CA ASP A 96 4.37 6.19 -2.53
C ASP A 96 3.88 6.53 -1.11
N GLU A 97 2.73 5.99 -0.68
CA GLU A 97 2.20 6.25 0.65
C GLU A 97 2.95 5.47 1.73
N LEU A 98 3.32 4.22 1.46
CA LEU A 98 4.18 3.44 2.36
C LEU A 98 5.56 4.07 2.48
N ASP A 99 6.16 4.52 1.37
CA ASP A 99 7.47 5.18 1.39
C ASP A 99 7.45 6.45 2.27
N VAL A 100 6.35 7.22 2.24
CA VAL A 100 6.16 8.36 3.15
C VAL A 100 6.07 7.92 4.61
N VAL A 101 5.40 6.79 4.90
CA VAL A 101 5.35 6.23 6.25
C VAL A 101 6.75 5.77 6.69
N LEU A 102 7.48 5.04 5.85
CA LEU A 102 8.85 4.59 6.14
C LEU A 102 9.78 5.76 6.42
N ALA A 103 9.75 6.79 5.57
CA ALA A 103 10.55 7.99 5.77
C ALA A 103 10.26 8.66 7.12
N ARG A 104 9.01 8.63 7.60
CA ARG A 104 8.68 9.12 8.95
C ARG A 104 9.23 8.21 10.04
N MET A 105 9.17 6.89 9.85
CA MET A 105 9.69 5.92 10.80
C MET A 105 11.21 5.99 10.94
N GLU A 106 11.95 6.29 9.86
CA GLU A 106 13.40 6.51 9.93
C GLU A 106 13.82 7.68 10.84
N HIS A 107 12.93 8.65 11.08
CA HIS A 107 13.20 9.74 12.01
C HIS A 107 12.86 9.39 13.47
N VAL A 108 12.30 8.21 13.74
CA VAL A 108 11.98 7.76 15.10
C VAL A 108 13.26 7.27 15.78
N PRO A 109 13.61 7.78 16.98
CA PRO A 109 14.79 7.31 17.70
C PRO A 109 14.75 5.80 17.95
N GLY A 110 15.84 5.12 17.57
CA GLY A 110 15.99 3.67 17.69
C GLY A 110 15.58 2.88 16.45
N VAL A 111 15.13 3.54 15.37
CA VAL A 111 14.99 2.92 14.04
C VAL A 111 16.32 3.04 13.28
N LEU A 112 16.83 1.90 12.83
CA LEU A 112 18.07 1.81 12.05
C LEU A 112 17.79 1.69 10.56
N HIS A 113 16.75 0.93 10.21
CA HIS A 113 16.33 0.72 8.83
C HIS A 113 14.82 0.47 8.76
N ALA A 114 14.20 0.92 7.67
CA ALA A 114 12.78 0.78 7.42
C ALA A 114 12.55 0.35 5.97
N THR A 115 11.78 -0.71 5.75
CA THR A 115 11.44 -1.21 4.41
C THR A 115 10.04 -1.81 4.39
N TRP A 116 9.46 -1.98 3.20
CA TRP A 116 8.22 -2.72 3.00
C TRP A 116 8.40 -3.74 1.88
N GLU A 117 7.76 -4.88 2.02
CA GLU A 117 7.83 -5.97 1.05
C GLU A 117 6.46 -6.61 0.84
N VAL A 118 6.27 -7.20 -0.34
CA VAL A 118 5.11 -8.02 -0.67
C VAL A 118 5.50 -9.47 -0.40
N SER A 119 4.90 -10.05 0.62
CA SER A 119 5.05 -11.45 0.97
C SER A 119 3.92 -12.25 0.33
N THR A 120 4.28 -13.19 -0.55
CA THR A 120 3.38 -14.28 -0.90
C THR A 120 3.60 -15.35 0.16
N ARG A 121 2.72 -15.39 1.18
CA ARG A 121 2.78 -16.48 2.18
C ARG A 121 2.43 -17.78 1.45
N ASP A 122 3.46 -18.59 1.17
CA ASP A 122 3.33 -20.01 0.79
C ASP A 122 2.79 -20.86 1.96
#